data_AF-A0A6J8A854-F1
#
_entry.id   AF-A0A6J8A854-F1
#
_cell.length_a   1.000
_cell.length_b   1.000
_cell.length_c   1.000
_cell.angle_alpha   90.00
_cell.angle_beta   90.00
_cell.angle_gamma   90.00
#
_symmetry.space_group_name_H-M   'P 1'
#
loop_
_entity.id
_entity.type
_entity.pdbx_description
1 polymer ?
#
loop_
_entity_poly.entity_id
_entity_poly.type
_entity_poly.pdbx_seq_one_letter_code
_entity_poly.pdbx_strand_id
1 'polypeptide(L)'
;MVNDPDIILYSEVGENILENSVRYHCPISAVINIEKQLTKSFKRKIWQYHLGDYDLFKNELLKINWDTLIDNQNINTAAVNITEKILEAAEKSIPNKPVQSSVDDSNTVLPILEYDEIKKLEELIISEQDVEDVLVNLDISKATGPDLISPRLLRSAATVYRA
;
A
#
# COMPACT_ATOMS: atom_id res chain seq x y z
N MET A 1 -1.05 13.19 -20.54
CA MET A 1 -0.65 14.55 -20.96
C MET A 1 -0.31 14.49 -22.44
N VAL A 2 -1.29 14.78 -23.28
CA VAL A 2 -1.16 14.88 -24.74
C VAL A 2 -0.69 16.30 -25.05
N ASN A 3 0.23 16.48 -25.99
CA ASN A 3 0.87 17.74 -26.37
C ASN A 3 -0.08 18.96 -26.34
N ASP A 4 0.06 19.82 -25.33
CA ASP A 4 -0.66 21.09 -25.21
C ASP A 4 0.37 22.24 -25.18
N PRO A 5 0.57 22.95 -26.32
CA PRO A 5 1.56 24.03 -26.42
C PRO A 5 1.14 25.30 -25.66
N ASP A 6 -0.13 25.45 -25.29
CA ASP A 6 -0.65 26.66 -24.61
C ASP A 6 -0.20 26.74 -23.13
N ILE A 7 0.37 25.66 -22.60
CA ILE A 7 0.96 25.60 -21.26
C ILE A 7 2.29 26.40 -21.19
N ILE A 8 2.94 26.67 -22.33
CA ILE A 8 4.20 27.43 -22.37
C ILE A 8 3.88 28.93 -22.35
N LEU A 9 4.07 29.58 -21.21
CA LEU A 9 3.88 31.03 -21.08
C LEU A 9 5.00 31.82 -21.75
N TYR A 10 6.22 31.26 -21.74
CA TYR A 10 7.41 31.91 -22.25
C TYR A 10 8.47 30.87 -22.58
N SER A 11 9.24 31.10 -23.64
CA SER A 11 10.47 30.34 -23.91
C SER A 11 11.48 31.23 -24.61
N GLU A 12 12.75 31.09 -24.22
CA GLU A 12 13.86 31.81 -24.82
C GLU A 12 15.08 30.90 -24.96
N VAL A 13 16.02 31.38 -25.78
CA VAL A 13 17.33 30.79 -25.94
C VAL A 13 18.32 31.72 -25.27
N GLY A 14 18.93 31.27 -24.18
CA GLY A 14 19.84 32.07 -23.37
C GLY A 14 21.19 32.29 -24.05
N GLU A 15 21.89 33.34 -23.64
CA GLU A 15 23.25 33.61 -24.09
C GLU A 15 24.23 32.55 -23.57
N ASN A 16 25.27 32.27 -24.35
CA ASN A 16 26.31 31.36 -23.93
C ASN A 16 27.08 31.95 -22.75
N ILE A 17 27.11 31.22 -21.63
CA ILE A 17 27.74 31.66 -20.38
C ILE A 17 29.28 31.65 -20.47
N LEU A 18 29.86 31.19 -21.59
CA LEU A 18 31.32 31.08 -21.80
C LEU A 18 31.75 31.68 -23.16
N GLU A 19 32.88 32.39 -23.18
CA GLU A 19 33.41 33.14 -24.34
C GLU A 19 34.02 32.29 -25.48
N ASN A 20 33.99 30.96 -25.41
CA ASN A 20 34.62 30.13 -26.44
C ASN A 20 33.60 29.44 -27.34
N SER A 21 33.75 29.69 -28.64
CA SER A 21 33.03 29.10 -29.78
C SER A 21 33.26 27.58 -29.92
N VAL A 22 33.01 26.81 -28.86
CA VAL A 22 33.11 25.36 -28.86
C VAL A 22 31.94 24.77 -28.06
N ARG A 23 30.72 24.86 -28.59
CA ARG A 23 29.74 23.74 -28.64
C ARG A 23 28.39 24.14 -29.26
N TYR A 24 27.76 23.14 -29.87
CA TYR A 24 26.49 23.18 -30.62
C TYR A 24 25.21 23.12 -29.75
N HIS A 25 25.29 23.52 -28.48
CA HIS A 25 24.15 23.44 -27.56
C HIS A 25 23.89 24.80 -26.95
N CYS A 26 22.78 25.42 -27.34
CA CYS A 26 22.31 26.67 -26.75
C CYS A 26 21.43 26.37 -25.54
N PRO A 27 21.61 27.05 -24.40
CA PRO A 27 20.70 26.88 -23.26
C PRO A 27 19.31 27.39 -23.65
N ILE A 28 18.28 26.60 -23.36
CA ILE A 28 16.89 26.96 -23.60
C ILE A 28 16.20 27.07 -22.23
N SER A 29 15.55 28.19 -21.98
CA SER A 29 14.66 28.39 -20.83
C SER A 29 13.20 28.42 -21.30
N ALA A 30 12.31 27.93 -20.46
CA ALA A 30 10.87 28.04 -20.66
C ALA A 30 10.16 28.20 -19.32
N VAL A 31 9.14 29.05 -19.28
CA VAL A 31 8.19 29.18 -18.18
C VAL A 31 6.92 28.48 -18.60
N ILE A 32 6.52 27.49 -17.81
CA ILE A 32 5.40 26.61 -18.09
C ILE A 32 4.36 26.79 -16.98
N ASN A 33 3.10 27.05 -17.33
CA ASN A 33 2.00 27.21 -16.39
C ASN A 33 1.20 25.92 -16.26
N ILE A 34 1.55 25.12 -15.24
CA ILE A 34 0.88 23.85 -14.99
C ILE A 34 -0.15 24.04 -13.88
N GLU A 35 -1.43 24.07 -14.25
CA GLU A 35 -2.53 23.93 -13.28
C GLU A 35 -2.59 22.48 -12.80
N LYS A 36 -1.92 22.20 -11.69
CA LYS A 36 -2.02 20.88 -11.04
C LYS A 36 -3.40 20.77 -10.38
N GLN A 37 -4.20 19.79 -10.82
CA GLN A 37 -5.43 19.47 -10.10
C GLN A 37 -5.08 19.12 -8.65
N LEU A 38 -5.78 19.75 -7.69
CA LEU A 38 -5.66 19.37 -6.28
C LEU A 38 -6.20 17.95 -6.12
N THR A 39 -5.28 16.99 -6.07
CA THR A 39 -5.59 15.60 -5.73
C THR A 39 -6.17 15.57 -4.34
N LYS A 40 -7.28 14.86 -4.14
CA LYS A 40 -7.88 14.66 -2.82
C LYS A 40 -6.83 14.01 -1.92
N SER A 41 -6.33 14.76 -0.95
CA SER A 41 -5.47 14.18 0.08
C SER A 41 -6.30 13.25 0.95
N PHE A 42 -5.82 12.03 1.17
CA PHE A 42 -6.45 11.12 2.12
C PHE A 42 -5.59 10.99 3.37
N LYS A 43 -6.26 10.71 4.49
CA LYS A 43 -5.59 10.42 5.76
C LYS A 43 -5.32 8.93 5.82
N ARG A 44 -4.07 8.55 6.05
CA ARG A 44 -3.65 7.18 6.31
C ARG A 44 -3.09 7.05 7.72
N LYS A 45 -3.34 5.91 8.34
CA LYS A 45 -2.75 5.55 9.63
C LYS A 45 -1.35 4.99 9.38
N ILE A 46 -0.34 5.46 10.13
CA ILE A 46 1.00 4.90 10.11
C ILE A 46 1.32 4.35 11.50
N TRP A 47 1.63 3.06 11.55
CA TRP A 47 1.99 2.34 12.75
C TRP A 47 3.44 2.61 13.16
N GLN A 48 3.68 2.82 14.45
CA GLN A 48 5.00 2.98 15.05
C GLN A 48 5.49 1.65 15.62
N TYR A 49 5.81 0.71 14.74
CA TYR A 49 6.19 -0.66 15.11
C TYR A 49 7.31 -0.78 16.15
N HIS A 50 8.27 0.16 16.18
CA HIS A 50 9.35 0.15 17.15
C HIS A 50 8.91 0.46 18.60
N LEU A 51 7.69 0.99 18.79
CA LEU A 51 7.08 1.28 20.10
C LEU A 51 5.98 0.29 20.45
N GLY A 52 5.75 -0.74 19.63
CA GLY A 52 4.65 -1.69 19.82
C GLY A 52 4.94 -2.69 20.93
N ASP A 53 3.93 -2.95 21.76
CA ASP A 53 3.93 -4.06 22.71
C ASP A 53 3.39 -5.32 22.01
N TYR A 54 4.33 -6.12 21.48
CA TYR A 54 3.98 -7.32 20.74
C TYR A 54 3.48 -8.46 21.63
N ASP A 55 3.80 -8.46 22.93
CA ASP A 55 3.31 -9.49 23.84
C ASP A 55 1.84 -9.22 24.17
N LEU A 56 1.48 -7.96 24.42
CA LEU A 56 0.09 -7.54 24.54
C LEU A 56 -0.70 -7.83 23.26
N PHE A 57 -0.14 -7.53 22.09
CA PHE A 57 -0.77 -7.81 20.80
C PHE A 57 -1.13 -9.30 20.66
N LYS A 58 -0.18 -10.19 20.93
CA LYS A 58 -0.39 -11.64 20.87
C LYS A 58 -1.44 -12.11 21.87
N ASN A 59 -1.40 -11.60 23.09
CA ASN A 59 -2.37 -11.94 24.13
C ASN A 59 -3.80 -11.51 23.75
N GLU A 60 -3.95 -10.39 23.05
CA GLU A 60 -5.26 -9.98 22.52
C GLU A 60 -5.73 -10.92 21.41
N LEU A 61 -4.85 -11.33 20.49
CA LEU A 61 -5.20 -12.28 19.42
C LEU A 61 -5.60 -13.66 19.95
N LEU A 62 -4.95 -14.14 21.01
CA LEU A 62 -5.27 -15.42 21.66
C LEU A 62 -6.64 -15.45 22.33
N LYS A 63 -7.18 -14.29 22.73
CA LYS A 63 -8.52 -14.20 23.34
C LYS A 63 -9.65 -14.29 22.32
N ILE A 64 -9.34 -14.16 21.03
CA ILE A 64 -10.33 -14.11 19.96
C ILE A 64 -10.72 -15.52 19.56
N ASN A 65 -12.03 -15.79 19.52
CA ASN A 65 -12.55 -17.05 19.01
C ASN A 65 -12.62 -16.99 17.47
N TRP A 66 -11.59 -17.51 16.80
CA TRP A 66 -11.47 -17.49 15.35
C TRP A 66 -12.51 -18.38 14.64
N ASP A 67 -12.89 -19.52 15.22
CA ASP A 67 -13.88 -20.42 14.63
C ASP A 67 -15.21 -19.71 14.40
N THR A 68 -15.66 -18.92 15.38
CA THR A 68 -16.91 -18.14 15.26
C THR A 68 -16.88 -17.05 14.18
N LEU A 69 -15.68 -16.56 13.82
CA LEU A 69 -15.52 -15.54 12.79
C LEU A 69 -15.49 -16.17 11.39
N ILE A 70 -14.91 -17.37 11.28
CA ILE A 70 -14.70 -18.12 10.04
C ILE A 70 -15.96 -18.89 9.63
N ASP A 71 -16.75 -19.41 10.57
CA ASP A 71 -17.97 -20.19 10.30
C ASP A 71 -19.13 -19.38 9.67
N ASN A 72 -18.93 -18.09 9.39
CA ASN A 72 -19.88 -17.31 8.61
C ASN A 72 -19.94 -17.86 7.18
N GLN A 73 -21.13 -18.27 6.73
CA GLN A 73 -21.38 -18.82 5.37
C GLN A 73 -20.95 -17.89 4.21
N ASN A 74 -20.48 -16.68 4.50
CA ASN A 74 -20.00 -15.69 3.54
C ASN A 74 -18.52 -15.36 3.80
N ILE A 75 -17.67 -15.73 2.82
CA ILE A 75 -16.21 -15.50 2.83
C ILE A 75 -15.87 -14.01 2.94
N ASN A 76 -16.63 -13.13 2.28
CA ASN A 76 -16.37 -11.70 2.32
C ASN A 76 -16.60 -11.14 3.73
N THR A 77 -17.65 -11.60 4.40
CA THR A 77 -17.93 -11.21 5.79
C THR A 77 -16.86 -11.73 6.74
N ALA A 78 -16.43 -12.98 6.58
CA ALA A 78 -15.34 -13.55 7.37
C ALA A 78 -14.03 -12.75 7.19
N ALA A 79 -13.68 -12.36 5.96
CA ALA A 79 -12.50 -11.56 5.68
C ALA A 79 -12.53 -10.18 6.35
N VAL A 80 -13.68 -9.50 6.32
CA VAL A 80 -13.87 -8.21 7.01
C VAL A 80 -13.73 -8.38 8.53
N ASN A 81 -14.39 -9.39 9.11
CA ASN A 81 -14.35 -9.65 10.54
C ASN A 81 -12.93 -9.96 11.04
N ILE A 82 -12.17 -10.79 10.31
CA ILE A 82 -10.77 -11.08 10.61
C ILE A 82 -9.94 -9.80 10.57
N THR A 83 -10.16 -8.98 9.53
CA THR A 83 -9.42 -7.73 9.35
C THR A 83 -9.67 -6.77 10.50
N GLU A 84 -10.92 -6.55 10.86
CA GLU A 84 -11.31 -5.68 11.97
C GLU A 84 -10.71 -6.14 13.30
N LYS A 85 -10.74 -7.44 13.57
CA LYS A 85 -10.24 -8.02 14.83
C LYS A 85 -8.72 -7.91 14.99
N ILE A 86 -7.97 -8.14 13.91
CA ILE A 86 -6.52 -7.94 13.90
C ILE A 86 -6.18 -6.46 14.11
N LEU A 87 -6.87 -5.56 13.43
CA LEU A 87 -6.66 -4.12 13.57
C LEU A 87 -7.02 -3.62 14.97
N GLU A 88 -8.12 -4.10 15.56
CA GLU A 88 -8.52 -3.76 16.93
C GLU A 88 -7.45 -4.15 17.95
N ALA A 89 -6.89 -5.37 17.85
CA ALA A 89 -5.80 -5.83 18.69
C ALA A 89 -4.53 -4.98 18.48
N ALA A 90 -4.21 -4.63 17.23
CA ALA A 90 -3.07 -3.79 16.90
C ALA A 90 -3.22 -2.36 17.43
N GLU A 91 -4.43 -1.78 17.40
CA GLU A 91 -4.70 -0.43 17.92
C GLU A 91 -4.47 -0.32 19.43
N LYS A 92 -4.75 -1.39 20.19
CA LYS A 92 -4.53 -1.43 21.64
C LYS A 92 -3.05 -1.56 22.03
N SER A 93 -2.24 -2.15 21.16
CA SER A 93 -0.89 -2.60 21.48
C SER A 93 0.21 -1.82 20.75
N ILE A 94 -0.08 -1.24 19.60
CA ILE A 94 0.89 -0.56 18.74
C ILE A 94 0.46 0.90 18.52
N PRO A 95 1.27 1.87 18.97
CA PRO A 95 0.99 3.27 18.73
C PRO A 95 0.91 3.58 17.22
N ASN A 96 0.01 4.48 16.84
CA ASN A 96 -0.17 4.91 15.47
C ASN A 96 -0.36 6.42 15.36
N LYS A 97 0.08 7.00 14.24
CA LYS A 97 -0.13 8.42 13.93
C LYS A 97 -0.90 8.58 12.61
N PRO A 98 -1.83 9.54 12.52
CA PRO A 98 -2.43 9.91 11.24
C PRO A 98 -1.42 10.71 10.39
N VAL A 99 -1.33 10.37 9.11
CA VAL A 99 -0.53 11.09 8.12
C VAL A 99 -1.39 11.40 6.91
N GLN A 100 -1.20 12.59 6.34
CA GLN A 100 -1.88 13.00 5.13
C GLN A 100 -1.00 12.64 3.93
N SER A 101 -1.55 11.87 2.99
CA SER A 101 -0.91 11.56 1.72
C SER A 101 -1.76 12.04 0.56
N SER A 102 -1.12 12.65 -0.44
CA SER A 102 -1.72 13.02 -1.72
C SER A 102 -1.20 12.07 -2.78
N VAL A 103 -2.05 11.22 -3.33
CA VAL A 103 -1.75 10.39 -4.50
C VAL A 103 -2.65 10.86 -5.64
N ASP A 104 -2.08 11.02 -6.83
CA ASP A 104 -2.78 11.46 -8.03
C ASP A 104 -3.22 10.25 -8.85
N ASP A 105 -4.46 9.79 -8.63
CA ASP A 105 -5.05 8.68 -9.38
C ASP A 105 -5.95 9.17 -10.53
N SER A 106 -5.88 10.46 -10.90
CA SER A 106 -6.75 11.04 -11.93
C SER A 106 -6.56 10.46 -13.34
N ASN A 107 -5.41 9.79 -13.59
CA ASN A 107 -5.05 9.20 -14.87
C ASN A 107 -5.01 7.66 -14.85
N THR A 108 -5.54 6.99 -13.82
CA THR A 108 -5.58 5.52 -13.81
C THR A 108 -6.74 5.02 -14.65
N VAL A 109 -6.46 4.57 -15.87
CA VAL A 109 -7.37 3.72 -16.64
C VAL A 109 -7.02 2.28 -16.31
N LEU A 110 -7.97 1.55 -15.70
CA LEU A 110 -7.79 0.12 -15.47
C LEU A 110 -7.67 -0.58 -16.83
N PRO A 111 -6.69 -1.48 -17.03
CA PRO A 111 -6.62 -2.26 -18.26
C PRO A 111 -7.89 -3.10 -18.41
N ILE A 112 -8.39 -3.22 -19.64
CA ILE A 112 -9.47 -4.14 -19.95
C ILE A 112 -8.87 -5.54 -19.84
N LEU A 113 -9.26 -6.28 -18.80
CA LEU A 113 -8.87 -7.67 -18.62
C LEU A 113 -9.88 -8.53 -19.38
N GLU A 114 -9.44 -9.12 -20.50
CA GLU A 114 -10.14 -10.24 -21.11
C GLU A 114 -9.89 -11.46 -20.22
N TYR A 115 -10.91 -11.85 -19.45
CA TYR A 115 -10.85 -13.05 -18.64
C TYR A 115 -11.10 -14.26 -19.57
N ASP A 116 -10.08 -15.09 -19.78
CA ASP A 116 -10.27 -16.45 -20.27
C ASP A 116 -11.23 -17.21 -19.34
N GLU A 117 -11.89 -18.25 -19.87
CA GLU A 117 -12.82 -19.10 -19.12
C GLU A 117 -12.32 -19.40 -17.70
N ILE A 118 -13.18 -19.17 -16.71
CA ILE A 118 -12.88 -19.33 -15.29
C ILE A 118 -12.46 -20.79 -15.04
N LYS A 119 -11.15 -21.04 -15.01
CA LYS A 119 -10.60 -22.31 -14.53
C LYS A 119 -10.91 -22.42 -13.05
N LYS A 120 -11.92 -23.22 -12.73
CA LYS A 120 -12.32 -23.49 -11.36
C LYS A 120 -11.26 -24.38 -10.73
N LEU A 121 -10.67 -23.93 -9.62
CA LEU A 121 -9.83 -24.76 -8.77
C LEU A 121 -10.77 -25.66 -7.96
N GLU A 122 -10.77 -26.96 -8.21
CA GLU A 122 -11.73 -27.88 -7.58
C GLU A 122 -11.22 -28.46 -6.26
N GLU A 123 -9.89 -28.57 -6.08
CA GLU A 123 -9.27 -29.08 -4.86
C GLU A 123 -8.12 -28.17 -4.41
N LEU A 124 -8.40 -27.34 -3.40
CA LEU A 124 -7.41 -26.55 -2.69
C LEU A 124 -7.17 -27.22 -1.33
N ILE A 125 -6.01 -27.85 -1.17
CA ILE A 125 -5.57 -28.41 0.11
C ILE A 125 -4.50 -27.47 0.66
N ILE A 126 -4.76 -26.86 1.81
CA ILE A 126 -3.81 -26.00 2.52
C ILE A 126 -3.54 -26.67 3.87
N SER A 127 -2.28 -26.99 4.13
CA SER A 127 -1.84 -27.47 5.44
C SER A 127 -1.47 -26.32 6.36
N GLU A 128 -1.45 -26.59 7.66
CA GLU A 128 -0.98 -25.65 8.67
C GLU A 128 0.48 -25.23 8.44
N GLN A 129 1.32 -26.18 7.99
CA GLN A 129 2.71 -25.90 7.65
C GLN A 129 2.82 -24.91 6.50
N ASP A 130 1.97 -25.01 5.48
CA ASP A 130 1.96 -24.05 4.36
C ASP A 130 1.66 -22.62 4.87
N VAL A 131 0.73 -22.49 5.82
CA VAL A 131 0.41 -21.19 6.43
C VAL A 131 1.57 -20.68 7.27
N GLU A 132 2.19 -21.52 8.09
CA GLU A 132 3.35 -21.14 8.89
C GLU A 132 4.52 -20.67 8.01
N ASP A 133 4.84 -21.43 6.96
CA ASP A 133 5.94 -21.12 6.05
C ASP A 133 5.73 -19.78 5.35
N VAL A 134 4.49 -19.51 4.90
CA VAL A 134 4.13 -18.23 4.29
C VAL A 134 4.28 -17.08 5.29
N LEU A 135 3.79 -17.25 6.51
CA LEU A 135 3.82 -16.21 7.53
C LEU A 135 5.24 -15.90 8.04
N VAL A 136 6.08 -16.93 8.22
CA VAL A 136 7.47 -16.78 8.69
C VAL A 136 8.35 -16.10 7.64
N ASN A 137 8.14 -16.42 6.36
CA ASN A 137 8.90 -15.88 5.24
C ASN A 137 8.34 -14.56 4.68
N LEU A 138 7.30 -14.01 5.32
CA LEU A 138 6.67 -12.79 4.87
C LEU A 138 7.64 -11.59 4.91
N ASP A 139 7.76 -10.92 3.77
CA ASP A 139 8.59 -9.72 3.64
C ASP A 139 7.94 -8.53 4.35
N ILE A 140 8.50 -8.19 5.50
CA ILE A 140 8.04 -7.11 6.38
C ILE A 140 8.30 -5.70 5.83
N SER A 141 9.10 -5.57 4.78
CA SER A 141 9.42 -4.28 4.16
C SER A 141 8.38 -3.83 3.14
N LYS A 142 7.50 -4.73 2.70
CA LYS A 142 6.45 -4.43 1.73
C LYS A 142 5.40 -3.47 2.29
N ALA A 143 4.78 -2.75 1.36
CA ALA A 143 3.72 -1.81 1.67
C ALA A 143 2.48 -2.53 2.23
N THR A 144 1.74 -1.80 3.07
CA THR A 144 0.42 -2.20 3.54
C THR A 144 -0.59 -2.19 2.39
N GLY A 145 -1.40 -3.24 2.32
CA GLY A 145 -2.46 -3.38 1.32
C GLY A 145 -3.68 -2.48 1.58
N PRO A 146 -4.72 -2.58 0.74
CA PRO A 146 -5.98 -1.86 0.90
C PRO A 146 -6.76 -2.29 2.16
N ASP A 147 -6.47 -3.48 2.70
CA ASP A 147 -6.97 -4.02 3.97
C ASP A 147 -6.36 -3.34 5.21
N LEU A 148 -5.37 -2.46 5.03
CA LEU A 148 -4.64 -1.76 6.09
C LEU A 148 -3.80 -2.67 7.01
N ILE A 149 -3.73 -3.96 6.71
CA ILE A 149 -2.89 -4.91 7.44
C ILE A 149 -1.50 -4.89 6.81
N SER A 150 -0.49 -4.62 7.64
CA SER A 150 0.89 -4.70 7.17
C SER A 150 1.41 -6.14 7.26
N PRO A 151 2.36 -6.51 6.38
CA PRO A 151 3.12 -7.75 6.53
C PRO A 151 3.80 -7.89 7.91
N ARG A 152 4.16 -6.78 8.56
CA ARG A 152 4.71 -6.78 9.92
C ARG A 152 3.72 -7.29 10.96
N LEU A 153 2.46 -6.89 10.86
CA LEU A 153 1.41 -7.35 11.79
C LEU A 153 1.22 -8.86 11.66
N LEU A 154 1.05 -9.35 10.43
CA LEU A 154 0.86 -10.78 10.15
C LEU A 154 2.04 -11.62 10.66
N ARG A 155 3.27 -11.20 10.38
CA ARG A 155 4.46 -11.92 10.85
C ARG A 155 4.61 -11.91 12.38
N SER A 156 4.21 -10.82 13.04
CA SER A 156 4.22 -10.76 14.50
C SER A 156 3.16 -11.66 15.15
N ALA A 157 2.00 -11.80 14.51
CA ALA A 157 0.94 -12.72 14.92
C ALA A 157 1.32 -14.19 14.71
N ALA A 158 2.10 -14.50 13.67
CA ALA A 158 2.54 -15.88 13.37
C ALA A 158 3.32 -16.54 14.52
N THR A 159 4.01 -15.75 15.34
CA THR A 159 4.78 -16.27 16.48
C THR A 159 3.86 -16.80 17.60
N VAL A 160 2.57 -16.46 17.60
CA VAL A 160 1.57 -17.02 18.54
C VAL A 160 1.46 -18.54 18.39
N TYR A 161 1.65 -19.07 17.18
CA TYR A 161 1.47 -20.49 16.89
C TYR A 161 2.60 -21.39 17.45
N ARG A 162 3.70 -20.79 17.92
CA ARG A 162 4.87 -21.52 18.47
C ARG A 162 4.94 -21.57 20.00
N ALA A 163 3.92 -21.08 20.71
CA ALA A 163 3.87 -21.05 22.18
C ALA A 163 2.84 -22.06 22.71
#